data_AF-A0A1H6B2H2-F1
#
_entry.id   AF-A0A1H6B2H2-F1
#
_cell.length_a   1.000
_cell.length_b   1.000
_cell.length_c   1.000
_cell.angle_alpha   90.00
_cell.angle_beta   90.00
_cell.angle_gamma   90.00
#
_symmetry.space_group_name_H-M   'P 1'
#
loop_
_entity.id
_entity.type
_entity.pdbx_description
1 polymer ?
#
loop_
_entity_poly.entity_id
_entity_poly.type
_entity_poly.pdbx_seq_one_letter_code
_entity_poly.pdbx_strand_id
1 'polypeptide(L)'
;MHLLALHAFAQTHHQIASAASLLLQDASSGFTPEQGRQFGAAMAGMMGIFMLIGLAFMAFFIFLFWRILSKAGFAGPLALLALFPGIGSLIVLCILAFGDWKVIPAPQQAYYPPQYPPQYPPAPPTQL
;
A
#
# COMPACT_ATOMS: atom_id res chain seq x y z
N MET A 1 56.76 48.07 13.50
CA MET A 1 55.40 48.29 14.05
C MET A 1 54.40 48.77 13.00
N HIS A 2 54.77 49.69 12.09
CA HIS A 2 53.86 50.22 11.06
C HIS A 2 53.31 49.20 10.04
N LEU A 3 54.14 48.24 9.61
CA LEU A 3 53.70 47.15 8.71
C LEU A 3 52.66 46.24 9.36
N LEU A 4 52.71 46.08 10.69
CA LEU A 4 51.76 45.24 11.41
C LEU A 4 50.37 45.88 11.51
N ALA A 5 50.32 47.20 11.67
CA ALA A 5 49.07 47.94 11.67
C ALA A 5 48.40 47.93 10.29
N LEU A 6 49.19 48.02 9.21
CA LEU A 6 48.68 48.04 7.84
C LEU A 6 48.02 46.73 7.42
N HIS A 7 48.60 45.58 7.79
CA HIS A 7 47.98 44.29 7.46
C HIS A 7 46.76 43.99 8.33
N ALA A 8 46.76 44.42 9.60
CA ALA A 8 45.60 44.25 10.48
C ALA A 8 44.42 45.06 9.95
N PHE A 9 44.69 46.30 9.51
CA PHE A 9 43.70 47.16 8.87
C PHE A 9 43.14 46.55 7.58
N ALA A 10 44.00 46.07 6.67
CA ALA A 10 43.55 45.40 5.45
C ALA A 10 42.67 44.17 5.75
N GLN A 11 43.07 43.37 6.73
CA GLN A 11 42.33 42.17 7.12
C GLN A 11 40.94 42.53 7.68
N THR A 12 40.84 43.56 8.52
CA THR A 12 39.57 44.04 9.05
C THR A 12 38.62 44.52 7.94
N HIS A 13 39.14 45.20 6.91
CA HIS A 13 38.31 45.61 5.78
C HIS A 13 37.75 44.43 4.97
N HIS A 14 38.55 43.38 4.77
CA HIS A 14 38.07 42.16 4.11
C HIS A 14 36.98 41.45 4.92
N GLN A 15 37.10 41.41 6.26
CA GLN A 15 36.10 40.81 7.14
C GLN A 15 34.79 41.61 7.19
N ILE A 16 34.87 42.95 7.16
CA ILE A 16 33.68 43.81 7.12
C ILE A 16 32.95 43.64 5.79
N ALA A 17 33.68 43.54 4.67
CA ALA A 17 33.09 43.33 3.35
C ALA A 17 32.37 41.97 3.25
N SER A 18 32.96 40.89 3.78
CA SER A 18 32.33 39.56 3.77
C SER A 18 31.10 39.49 4.69
N ALA A 19 31.14 40.13 5.86
CA ALA A 19 30.00 40.23 6.77
C ALA A 19 28.85 41.04 6.14
N ALA A 20 29.16 42.16 5.49
CA ALA A 20 28.16 42.95 4.77
C ALA A 20 27.55 42.18 3.60
N SER A 21 28.33 41.41 2.84
CA SER A 21 27.78 40.57 1.77
C SER A 21 26.86 39.48 2.31
N LEU A 22 27.19 38.84 3.44
CA LEU A 22 26.33 37.84 4.07
C LEU A 22 24.98 38.42 4.53
N LEU A 23 25.00 39.61 5.15
CA LEU A 23 23.78 40.29 5.61
C LEU A 23 22.91 40.77 4.43
N LEU A 24 23.52 41.24 3.35
CA LEU A 24 22.80 41.60 2.13
C LEU A 24 22.23 40.37 1.41
N GLN A 25 22.92 39.23 1.48
CA GLN A 25 22.46 37.97 0.91
C GLN A 25 21.24 37.44 1.66
N ASP A 26 21.27 37.48 2.99
CA ASP A 26 20.15 37.13 3.87
C ASP A 26 18.95 38.08 3.68
N ALA A 27 19.19 39.40 3.57
CA ALA A 27 18.15 40.38 3.25
C ALA A 27 17.53 40.21 1.85
N SER A 28 18.26 39.60 0.92
CA SER A 28 17.80 39.26 -0.44
C SER A 28 17.23 37.85 -0.58
N SER A 29 17.18 37.07 0.50
CA SER A 29 16.72 35.67 0.52
C SER A 29 15.19 35.56 0.37
N GLY A 30 14.63 36.16 -0.67
CA GLY A 30 13.38 35.69 -1.25
C GLY A 30 13.55 34.21 -1.65
N PHE A 31 12.43 33.48 -1.73
CA PHE A 31 12.38 32.05 -2.11
C PHE A 31 13.44 31.72 -3.17
N THR A 32 14.58 31.18 -2.75
CA THR A 32 15.73 31.06 -3.63
C THR A 32 15.45 29.97 -4.66
N PRO A 33 15.98 30.06 -5.88
CA PRO A 33 15.80 29.02 -6.88
C PRO A 33 16.31 27.65 -6.40
N GLU A 34 17.28 27.62 -5.48
CA GLU A 34 17.74 26.40 -4.82
C GLU A 34 16.71 25.82 -3.84
N GLN A 35 16.10 26.67 -3.01
CA GLN A 35 15.04 26.26 -2.09
C GLN A 35 13.80 25.76 -2.85
N GLY A 36 13.46 26.39 -3.97
CA GLY A 36 12.41 25.92 -4.88
C GLY A 36 12.73 24.58 -5.53
N ARG A 37 13.98 24.34 -5.92
CA ARG A 37 14.44 23.04 -6.45
C ARG A 37 14.41 21.95 -5.38
N GLN A 38 14.86 22.23 -4.16
CA GLN A 38 14.82 21.27 -3.05
C GLN A 38 13.39 20.93 -2.65
N PHE A 39 12.51 21.93 -2.56
CA PHE A 39 11.09 21.73 -2.25
C PHE A 39 10.38 20.97 -3.37
N GLY A 40 10.67 21.32 -4.63
CA GLY A 40 10.16 20.62 -5.81
C GLY A 40 10.63 19.17 -5.88
N ALA A 41 11.91 18.90 -5.59
CA ALA A 41 12.45 17.54 -5.54
C ALA A 41 11.85 16.70 -4.40
N ALA A 42 11.67 17.29 -3.22
CA ALA A 42 11.01 16.62 -2.09
C ALA A 42 9.55 16.29 -2.40
N MET A 43 8.81 17.23 -3.00
CA MET A 43 7.42 17.04 -3.46
C MET A 43 7.33 15.96 -4.55
N ALA A 44 8.22 15.99 -5.55
CA ALA A 44 8.26 14.99 -6.60
C ALA A 44 8.57 13.59 -6.06
N GLY A 45 9.52 13.47 -5.13
CA GLY A 45 9.84 12.21 -4.46
C GLY A 45 8.66 11.66 -3.65
N MET A 46 8.00 12.52 -2.87
CA MET A 46 6.81 12.17 -2.10
C MET A 46 5.68 11.67 -3.01
N MET A 47 5.38 12.40 -4.09
CA MET A 47 4.35 12.01 -5.06
C MET A 47 4.69 10.70 -5.77
N GLY A 48 5.96 10.47 -6.10
CA GLY A 48 6.41 9.21 -6.70
C GLY A 48 6.14 8.01 -5.78
N ILE A 49 6.45 8.14 -4.49
CA ILE A 49 6.20 7.09 -3.49
C ILE A 49 4.68 6.84 -3.35
N PHE A 50 3.87 7.90 -3.26
CA PHE A 50 2.41 7.76 -3.21
C PHE A 50 1.85 7.07 -4.44
N MET A 51 2.37 7.35 -5.64
CA MET A 51 1.96 6.69 -6.88
C MET A 51 2.29 5.19 -6.85
N LEU A 52 3.49 4.82 -6.40
CA LEU A 52 3.89 3.42 -6.26
C LEU A 52 3.01 2.66 -5.26
N ILE A 53 2.74 3.27 -4.11
CA ILE A 53 1.84 2.70 -3.10
C ILE A 53 0.42 2.56 -3.68
N GLY A 54 -0.10 3.60 -4.34
CA GLY A 54 -1.42 3.57 -4.98
C GLY A 54 -1.54 2.45 -6.02
N LEU A 55 -0.50 2.25 -6.83
CA LEU A 55 -0.46 1.17 -7.82
C LEU A 55 -0.43 -0.21 -7.17
N ALA A 56 0.33 -0.38 -6.09
CA ALA A 56 0.37 -1.62 -5.32
C ALA A 56 -1.01 -1.95 -4.69
N PHE A 57 -1.67 -0.94 -4.09
CA PHE A 57 -3.02 -1.09 -3.58
C PHE A 57 -4.01 -1.46 -4.69
N MET A 58 -3.94 -0.80 -5.85
CA MET A 58 -4.82 -1.09 -6.98
C MET A 58 -4.66 -2.53 -7.47
N ALA A 59 -3.42 -3.01 -7.61
CA ALA A 59 -3.14 -4.40 -7.97
C ALA A 59 -3.68 -5.39 -6.91
N PHE A 60 -3.53 -5.08 -5.62
CA PHE A 60 -4.05 -5.90 -4.53
C PHE A 60 -5.59 -5.99 -4.56
N PHE A 61 -6.28 -4.88 -4.81
CA PHE A 61 -7.74 -4.87 -4.97
C PHE A 61 -8.22 -5.76 -6.11
N ILE A 62 -7.57 -5.66 -7.28
CA ILE A 62 -7.88 -6.50 -8.45
C ILE A 62 -7.69 -7.99 -8.11
N PHE A 63 -6.60 -8.32 -7.40
CA PHE A 63 -6.34 -9.69 -6.95
C PHE A 63 -7.43 -10.22 -6.01
N LEU A 64 -7.91 -9.40 -5.07
CA LEU A 64 -9.02 -9.75 -4.19
C LEU A 64 -10.29 -10.05 -4.98
N PHE A 65 -10.67 -9.17 -5.91
CA PHE A 65 -11.87 -9.36 -6.75
C PHE A 65 -11.76 -10.60 -7.63
N TRP A 66 -10.59 -10.91 -8.19
CA TRP A 66 -10.36 -12.16 -8.92
C TRP A 66 -10.63 -13.37 -8.02
N ARG A 67 -10.05 -13.42 -6.82
CA ARG A 67 -10.25 -14.55 -5.89
C ARG A 67 -11.72 -14.74 -5.52
N ILE A 68 -12.47 -13.66 -5.38
CA ILE A 68 -13.90 -13.71 -5.08
C ILE A 68 -14.70 -14.23 -6.29
N LEU A 69 -14.45 -13.70 -7.50
CA LEU A 69 -15.12 -14.16 -8.73
C LEU A 69 -14.86 -15.64 -9.03
N SER A 70 -13.63 -16.11 -8.82
CA SER A 70 -13.27 -17.52 -8.95
C SER A 70 -14.00 -18.42 -7.94
N LYS A 71 -14.34 -17.89 -6.75
CA LYS A 71 -15.13 -18.62 -5.75
C LYS A 71 -16.63 -18.60 -6.04
N ALA A 72 -17.14 -17.53 -6.65
CA ALA A 72 -18.54 -17.41 -7.04
C ALA A 72 -18.90 -18.26 -8.28
N GLY A 73 -17.91 -18.84 -8.96
CA GLY A 73 -18.11 -19.66 -10.17
C GLY A 73 -18.10 -18.86 -11.48
N PHE A 74 -17.71 -17.59 -11.42
CA PHE A 74 -17.55 -16.73 -12.58
C PHE A 74 -16.12 -16.82 -13.17
N ALA A 75 -15.97 -16.47 -14.44
CA ALA A 75 -14.67 -16.42 -15.09
C ALA A 75 -13.77 -15.37 -14.42
N GLY A 76 -12.65 -15.81 -13.82
CA GLY A 76 -11.68 -14.94 -13.15
C GLY A 76 -11.23 -13.69 -13.93
N PRO A 77 -11.08 -13.75 -15.28
CA PRO A 77 -10.76 -12.57 -16.09
C PRO A 77 -11.82 -11.47 -16.08
N LEU A 78 -13.06 -11.72 -15.62
CA LEU A 78 -14.05 -10.65 -15.40
C LEU A 78 -13.56 -9.62 -14.37
N ALA A 79 -12.62 -10.00 -13.49
CA ALA A 79 -11.94 -9.06 -12.60
C ALA A 79 -11.16 -7.98 -13.36
N LEU A 80 -10.77 -8.20 -14.62
CA LEU A 80 -10.12 -7.20 -15.45
C LEU A 80 -11.05 -6.02 -15.78
N LEU A 81 -12.38 -6.17 -15.66
CA LEU A 81 -13.30 -5.03 -15.72
C LEU A 81 -13.08 -4.07 -14.55
N ALA A 82 -12.60 -4.56 -13.39
CA ALA A 82 -12.23 -3.71 -12.25
C ALA A 82 -10.93 -2.91 -12.48
N LEU A 83 -10.24 -3.10 -13.61
CA LEU A 83 -9.08 -2.30 -14.01
C LEU A 83 -9.44 -0.82 -14.22
N PHE A 84 -10.71 -0.51 -14.47
CA PHE A 84 -11.24 0.86 -14.40
C PHE A 84 -11.69 1.17 -12.96
N PRO A 85 -10.83 1.78 -12.13
CA PRO A 85 -11.19 2.11 -10.75
C PRO A 85 -12.41 3.04 -10.73
N GLY A 86 -13.36 2.77 -9.83
CA GLY A 86 -14.64 3.46 -9.77
C GLY A 86 -15.73 2.64 -10.45
N ILE A 87 -15.93 2.80 -11.75
CA ILE A 87 -17.05 2.20 -12.49
C ILE A 87 -16.88 0.69 -12.64
N GLY A 88 -15.68 0.22 -12.97
CA GLY A 88 -15.39 -1.19 -13.17
C GLY A 88 -15.58 -2.02 -11.91
N SER A 89 -15.07 -1.53 -10.77
CA SER A 89 -15.30 -2.14 -9.46
C SER A 89 -16.77 -2.14 -9.05
N LEU A 90 -17.53 -1.10 -9.41
CA LEU A 90 -18.96 -1.00 -9.11
C LEU A 90 -19.77 -2.03 -9.91
N ILE A 91 -19.44 -2.20 -11.20
CA ILE A 91 -20.04 -3.23 -12.05
C ILE A 91 -19.74 -4.63 -11.51
N VAL A 92 -18.48 -4.91 -11.12
CA VAL A 92 -18.11 -6.20 -10.52
C VAL A 92 -18.87 -6.44 -9.21
N LEU A 93 -19.03 -5.41 -8.37
CA LEU A 93 -19.84 -5.49 -7.16
C LEU A 93 -21.32 -5.75 -7.47
N CYS A 94 -21.89 -5.13 -8.50
CA CYS A 94 -23.27 -5.41 -8.93
C CYS A 94 -23.44 -6.85 -9.43
N ILE A 95 -22.51 -7.35 -10.25
CA ILE A 95 -22.51 -8.74 -10.74
C ILE A 95 -22.38 -9.70 -9.56
N LEU A 96 -21.53 -9.39 -8.59
CA LEU A 96 -21.34 -10.24 -7.42
C LEU A 96 -22.54 -10.16 -6.46
N ALA A 97 -23.20 -9.01 -6.33
CA ALA A 97 -24.35 -8.87 -5.43
C ALA A 97 -25.63 -9.52 -5.99
N PHE A 98 -25.86 -9.44 -7.30
CA PHE A 98 -27.06 -9.94 -7.96
C PHE A 98 -26.85 -11.22 -8.79
N GLY A 99 -25.62 -11.71 -8.89
CA GLY A 99 -25.29 -12.92 -9.64
C GLY A 99 -25.55 -14.17 -8.81
N ASP A 100 -25.93 -15.25 -9.49
CA ASP A 100 -26.07 -16.56 -8.87
C ASP A 100 -24.69 -17.11 -8.49
N TRP A 101 -24.41 -17.21 -7.20
CA TRP A 101 -23.18 -17.84 -6.73
C TRP A 101 -23.38 -19.33 -6.84
N LYS A 102 -22.57 -20.01 -7.67
CA LYS A 102 -22.52 -21.47 -7.69
C LYS A 102 -21.84 -21.93 -6.41
N VAL A 103 -22.55 -21.89 -5.29
CA VAL A 103 -22.15 -22.53 -4.04
C VAL A 103 -22.16 -24.03 -4.34
N ILE A 104 -20.98 -24.59 -4.55
CA ILE A 104 -20.80 -26.04 -4.44
C ILE A 104 -21.33 -26.37 -3.04
N PRO A 105 -22.40 -27.18 -2.90
CA PRO A 105 -22.84 -27.62 -1.59
C PRO A 105 -21.59 -28.11 -0.88
N ALA A 106 -21.28 -27.57 0.31
CA ALA A 106 -20.19 -28.07 1.14
C ALA A 106 -20.22 -29.58 0.98
N PRO A 107 -19.12 -30.23 0.51
CA PRO A 107 -19.16 -31.64 0.11
C PRO A 107 -19.92 -32.29 1.23
N GLN A 108 -21.14 -32.78 0.93
CA GLN A 108 -21.99 -33.35 1.96
C GLN A 108 -21.03 -34.35 2.59
N GLN A 109 -20.51 -34.02 3.77
CA GLN A 109 -19.70 -34.95 4.52
C GLN A 109 -20.71 -36.03 4.67
N ALA A 110 -20.57 -37.08 3.85
CA ALA A 110 -21.55 -38.12 3.72
C ALA A 110 -21.77 -38.48 5.17
N TYR A 111 -22.93 -38.10 5.69
CA TYR A 111 -23.27 -38.36 7.06
C TYR A 111 -23.43 -39.86 7.00
N TYR A 112 -22.32 -40.56 7.23
CA TYR A 112 -22.28 -41.99 7.35
C TYR A 112 -22.89 -42.18 8.73
N PRO A 113 -24.18 -42.57 8.84
CA PRO A 113 -24.68 -42.97 10.13
C PRO A 113 -23.76 -44.09 10.62
N PRO A 114 -23.27 -44.06 11.87
CA PRO A 114 -22.48 -45.13 12.42
C PRO A 114 -23.23 -46.46 12.25
N GLN A 115 -22.75 -47.33 11.36
CA GLN A 115 -23.27 -48.69 11.16
C GLN A 115 -22.70 -49.56 12.29
N TYR A 116 -23.26 -49.44 13.49
CA TYR A 116 -23.05 -50.42 14.56
C TYR A 116 -24.38 -51.09 14.86
N PRO A 117 -24.63 -52.33 14.43
CA PRO A 117 -25.41 -53.23 15.26
C PRO A 117 -24.62 -53.46 16.56
N PRO A 118 -25.22 -53.27 17.75
CA PRO A 118 -24.57 -53.67 18.99
C PRO A 118 -24.30 -55.18 18.93
N GLN A 119 -23.03 -55.59 18.85
CA GLN A 119 -22.65 -56.98 19.12
C GLN A 119 -22.86 -57.22 20.61
N TYR A 120 -23.98 -57.84 20.95
CA TYR A 120 -24.20 -58.33 22.30
C TYR A 120 -23.20 -59.45 22.58
N PRO A 121 -22.45 -59.38 23.69
CA PRO A 121 -21.67 -60.53 24.17
C PRO A 121 -22.58 -61.75 24.33
N PRO A 122 -22.12 -62.98 24.03
CA PRO A 122 -22.87 -64.19 24.31
C PRO A 122 -23.23 -64.24 25.80
N ALA A 123 -24.50 -64.50 26.12
CA ALA A 123 -24.94 -64.62 27.50
C ALA A 123 -24.12 -65.73 28.22
N PRO A 124 -23.64 -65.48 29.45
CA PRO A 124 -22.90 -66.50 30.19
C PRO A 124 -23.77 -67.76 30.40
N PRO A 125 -23.20 -68.96 30.25
CA PRO A 125 -23.96 -70.20 30.41
C PRO A 125 -24.50 -70.30 31.85
N THR A 126 -25.82 -70.45 31.96
CA THR A 126 -26.53 -70.66 33.22
C THR A 126 -26.07 -71.99 33.82
N GLN A 127 -25.33 -71.94 34.93
CA GLN A 127 -24.99 -73.15 35.69
C GLN A 127 -26.23 -73.56 36.49
N LEU A 128 -26.84 -74.69 36.10
CA LEU A 128 -27.85 -75.43 36.88
C LEU A 128 -27.15 -76.38 37.84
#